data_AF-A0A7S1TBG3-F1
#
_entry.id   AF-A0A7S1TBG3-F1
#
_cell.length_a   1.000
_cell.length_b   1.000
_cell.length_c   1.000
_cell.angle_alpha   90.00
_cell.angle_beta   90.00
_cell.angle_gamma   90.00
#
_symmetry.space_group_name_H-M   'P 1'
#
loop_
_entity.id
_entity.type
_entity.pdbx_description
1 polymer ?
#
loop_
_entity_poly.entity_id
_entity_poly.type
_entity_poly.pdbx_seq_one_letter_code
_entity_poly.pdbx_strand_id
1 'polypeptide(L)'
;MGLARTSILDGPLEDCCCEAGTIDDHNPSLLKILESLVKDSIYFRLFRVDLMKSCPYWPDDGVCMNENCAVCPSDDTDVPLVLRDRDSQECRRSEKSRKDDPLNDVDFSLSGLVKTSMSTSPFSVDDRSVWTIQDDSDAMVYVDLVNNPERFTGYAGPSAQRIWSAVYDENCFKFAKDCKGGVCKANACRTERVFFRLISGVHSSISMHIAANYLWGNSWSVNTEVYKLRLRHSKDRIQNLYFALAVVIRAVGKIAPRLQPEHASYKTGLENDEVVTEGRVRELLAHPLLAPGCRRKTFDESE
;
A
#
# COMPACT_ATOMS: atom_id res chain seq x y z
N MET A 1 -12.06 8.88 -3.46
CA MET A 1 -13.46 8.42 -3.25
C MET A 1 -14.56 9.45 -3.56
N GLY A 2 -14.27 10.70 -3.96
CA GLY A 2 -15.33 11.71 -4.21
C GLY A 2 -16.39 11.32 -5.26
N LEU A 3 -16.06 10.47 -6.22
CA LEU A 3 -16.98 9.94 -7.25
C LEU A 3 -17.78 8.72 -6.81
N ALA A 4 -17.42 8.12 -5.68
CA ALA A 4 -18.01 6.92 -5.12
C ALA A 4 -18.75 7.21 -3.81
N ARG A 5 -19.38 8.38 -3.65
CA ARG A 5 -20.39 8.55 -2.59
C ARG A 5 -21.52 7.58 -2.89
N THR A 6 -21.52 6.42 -2.23
CA THR A 6 -22.41 5.33 -2.62
C THR A 6 -23.78 5.48 -1.97
N SER A 7 -24.77 5.90 -2.77
CA SER A 7 -26.15 5.41 -2.67
C SER A 7 -26.32 3.98 -3.24
N ILE A 8 -25.20 3.28 -3.48
CA ILE A 8 -25.10 1.99 -4.17
C ILE A 8 -24.85 0.84 -3.18
N LEU A 9 -24.31 1.14 -2.00
CA LEU A 9 -23.98 0.18 -0.94
C LEU A 9 -24.71 0.57 0.35
N ASP A 10 -26.00 0.25 0.43
CA ASP A 10 -26.74 0.29 1.69
C ASP A 10 -26.50 -1.03 2.44
N GLY A 11 -25.72 -0.99 3.53
CA GLY A 11 -25.56 -2.12 4.45
C GLY A 11 -24.13 -2.43 4.89
N PRO A 12 -23.96 -3.49 5.71
CA PRO A 12 -22.66 -3.94 6.18
C PRO A 12 -21.82 -4.47 5.02
N LEU A 13 -20.53 -4.11 5.01
CA LEU A 13 -19.57 -4.69 4.09
C LEU A 13 -19.36 -6.18 4.41
N GLU A 14 -19.42 -7.04 3.39
CA GLU A 14 -19.16 -8.47 3.57
C GLU A 14 -17.73 -8.68 4.10
N ASP A 15 -17.59 -9.40 5.22
CA ASP A 15 -16.34 -9.64 5.95
C ASP A 15 -15.66 -8.38 6.56
N CYS A 16 -16.41 -7.31 6.81
CA CYS A 16 -15.91 -6.14 7.54
C CYS A 16 -16.95 -5.61 8.54
N CYS A 17 -16.50 -5.16 9.71
CA CYS A 17 -17.38 -4.58 10.75
C CYS A 17 -17.64 -3.09 10.58
N CYS A 18 -17.36 -2.53 9.40
CA CYS A 18 -17.60 -1.14 9.07
C CYS A 18 -18.76 -1.06 8.07
N GLU A 19 -19.73 -0.21 8.34
CA GLU A 19 -20.70 0.19 7.34
C GLU A 19 -20.02 1.15 6.35
N ALA A 20 -20.32 1.00 5.06
CA ALA A 20 -19.77 1.88 4.02
C ALA A 20 -20.05 3.36 4.35
N GLY A 21 -21.22 3.66 4.91
CA GLY A 21 -21.60 5.01 5.36
C GLY A 21 -20.66 5.59 6.43
N THR A 22 -20.25 4.80 7.43
CA THR A 22 -19.31 5.28 8.46
C THR A 22 -17.95 5.64 7.87
N ILE A 23 -17.46 4.83 6.90
CA ILE A 23 -16.23 5.12 6.18
C ILE A 23 -16.40 6.41 5.37
N ASP A 24 -17.50 6.55 4.64
CA ASP A 24 -17.77 7.73 3.80
C ASP A 24 -17.87 9.03 4.61
N ASP A 25 -18.46 8.99 5.80
CA ASP A 25 -18.63 10.15 6.68
C ASP A 25 -17.29 10.66 7.23
N HIS A 26 -16.39 9.74 7.59
CA HIS A 26 -15.10 10.06 8.19
C HIS A 26 -13.96 10.12 7.16
N ASN A 27 -14.19 9.69 5.92
CA ASN A 27 -13.16 9.71 4.89
C ASN A 27 -12.70 11.13 4.52
N PRO A 28 -13.55 12.17 4.43
CA PRO A 28 -13.10 13.53 4.16
C PRO A 28 -12.12 14.07 5.21
N SER A 29 -12.35 13.80 6.50
CA SER A 29 -11.43 14.21 7.57
C SER A 29 -10.13 13.42 7.50
N LEU A 30 -10.21 12.10 7.29
CA LEU A 30 -9.03 11.25 7.13
C LEU A 30 -8.18 11.68 5.92
N LEU A 31 -8.82 11.92 4.78
CA LEU A 31 -8.16 12.33 3.54
C LEU A 31 -7.40 13.65 3.73
N LYS A 32 -7.98 14.61 4.44
CA LYS A 32 -7.29 15.90 4.72
C LYS A 32 -5.99 15.69 5.51
N ILE A 33 -5.99 14.78 6.48
CA ILE A 33 -4.80 14.45 7.28
C ILE A 33 -3.75 13.76 6.40
N LEU A 34 -4.16 12.77 5.60
CA LEU A 34 -3.27 12.03 4.71
C LEU A 34 -2.67 12.92 3.62
N GLU A 35 -3.46 13.82 3.03
CA GLU A 35 -2.96 14.80 2.07
C GLU A 35 -1.94 15.77 2.68
N SER A 36 -2.19 16.23 3.92
CA SER A 36 -1.23 17.09 4.63
C SER A 36 0.05 16.32 4.96
N LEU A 37 -0.03 15.05 5.36
CA LEU A 37 1.15 14.21 5.55
C LEU A 37 1.97 14.11 4.26
N VAL A 38 1.36 13.84 3.10
CA VAL A 38 2.11 13.68 1.84
C VAL A 38 2.63 15.01 1.29
N LYS A 39 1.89 16.12 1.46
CA LYS A 39 2.27 17.43 0.90
C LYS A 39 3.25 18.21 1.79
N ASP A 40 3.05 18.14 3.11
CA ASP A 40 3.72 18.99 4.08
C ASP A 40 4.89 18.29 4.80
N SER A 41 5.01 16.94 4.69
CA SER A 41 6.12 16.18 5.28
C SER A 41 7.06 15.64 4.20
N ILE A 42 8.33 16.00 4.28
CA ILE A 42 9.37 15.43 3.39
C ILE A 42 9.49 13.92 3.61
N TYR A 43 9.31 13.46 4.85
CA TYR A 43 9.40 12.03 5.21
C TYR A 43 8.39 11.16 4.43
N PHE A 44 7.16 11.64 4.27
CA PHE A 44 6.11 10.90 3.55
C PHE A 44 5.99 11.28 2.07
N ARG A 45 6.53 12.42 1.67
CA ARG A 45 6.54 12.88 0.27
C ARG A 45 7.53 12.12 -0.61
N LEU A 46 8.69 11.79 -0.06
CA LEU A 46 9.78 11.17 -0.80
C LEU A 46 9.69 9.64 -0.72
N PHE A 47 9.67 8.98 -1.87
CA PHE A 47 9.62 7.53 -1.98
C PHE A 47 10.87 7.01 -2.70
N ARG A 48 11.56 6.04 -2.09
CA ARG A 48 12.77 5.42 -2.65
C ARG A 48 12.41 4.19 -3.49
N VAL A 49 12.84 4.14 -4.75
CA VAL A 49 12.47 3.08 -5.70
C VAL A 49 13.51 2.91 -6.82
N ASP A 50 13.66 1.69 -7.32
CA ASP A 50 14.46 1.37 -8.51
C ASP A 50 13.52 1.30 -9.72
N LEU A 51 13.58 2.34 -10.57
CA LEU A 51 12.77 2.44 -11.79
C LEU A 51 13.39 1.71 -12.99
N MET A 52 14.65 1.29 -12.90
CA MET A 52 15.42 0.69 -14.00
C MET A 52 15.50 -0.84 -13.90
N LYS A 53 14.81 -1.42 -12.92
CA LYS A 53 14.79 -2.86 -12.68
C LYS A 53 14.17 -3.62 -13.85
N SER A 54 14.99 -4.45 -14.50
CA SER A 54 14.54 -5.30 -15.60
C SER A 54 13.56 -6.37 -15.14
N CYS A 55 12.50 -6.62 -15.91
CA CYS A 55 11.55 -7.69 -15.65
C CYS A 55 12.20 -9.07 -15.88
N PRO A 56 12.16 -10.00 -14.91
CA PRO A 56 12.77 -11.33 -15.06
C PRO A 56 11.92 -12.31 -15.90
N TYR A 57 10.66 -11.98 -16.19
CA TYR A 57 9.70 -12.91 -16.81
C TYR A 57 9.48 -12.67 -18.30
N TRP A 58 9.51 -11.42 -18.77
CA TRP A 58 9.34 -11.07 -20.18
C TRP A 58 10.05 -9.76 -20.50
N PRO A 59 10.42 -9.52 -21.78
CA PRO A 59 10.95 -8.24 -22.21
C PRO A 59 9.91 -7.14 -22.04
N ASP A 60 10.36 -5.94 -21.68
CA ASP A 60 9.49 -4.77 -21.55
C ASP A 60 8.99 -4.33 -22.94
N ASP A 61 7.67 -4.40 -23.12
CA ASP A 61 6.93 -3.96 -24.29
C ASP A 61 5.90 -2.87 -23.94
N GLY A 62 6.01 -2.30 -22.74
CA GLY A 62 5.11 -1.30 -22.22
C GLY A 62 5.26 0.03 -22.94
N VAL A 63 4.33 0.31 -23.87
CA VAL A 63 4.19 1.64 -24.46
C VAL A 63 2.97 2.32 -23.84
N CYS A 64 3.18 3.49 -23.27
CA CYS A 64 2.10 4.35 -22.80
C CYS A 64 1.93 5.56 -23.72
N MET A 65 0.69 6.04 -23.83
CA MET A 65 0.29 7.03 -24.83
C MET A 65 0.43 8.48 -24.36
N ASN A 66 0.98 8.73 -23.17
CA ASN A 66 1.12 10.07 -22.59
C ASN A 66 2.60 10.45 -22.45
N GLU A 67 2.96 11.68 -22.82
CA GLU A 67 4.31 12.24 -22.61
C GLU A 67 4.67 12.31 -21.11
N ASN A 68 3.67 12.46 -20.24
CA ASN A 68 3.83 12.47 -18.78
C ASN A 68 3.60 11.09 -18.14
N CYS A 69 3.94 10.02 -18.85
CA CYS A 69 3.81 8.66 -18.33
C CYS A 69 5.02 8.21 -17.52
N ALA A 70 6.21 8.76 -17.80
CA ALA A 70 7.42 8.44 -17.06
C ALA A 70 7.38 9.07 -15.67
N VAL A 71 7.89 8.34 -14.68
CA VAL A 71 8.13 8.84 -13.33
C VAL A 71 9.43 9.64 -13.34
N CYS A 72 9.38 10.89 -12.89
CA CYS A 72 10.55 11.74 -12.81
C CYS A 72 11.24 11.55 -11.45
N PRO A 73 12.54 11.17 -11.42
CA PRO A 73 13.31 11.14 -10.18
C PRO A 73 13.48 12.55 -9.61
N SER A 74 13.59 12.65 -8.30
CA SER A 74 13.92 13.90 -7.62
C SER A 74 15.38 14.26 -7.80
N ASP A 75 15.67 15.56 -7.84
CA ASP A 75 17.05 16.03 -7.83
C ASP A 75 17.70 15.75 -6.47
N ASP A 76 18.98 15.38 -6.52
CA ASP A 76 19.80 15.05 -5.36
C ASP A 76 19.87 16.17 -4.30
N THR A 77 19.67 17.43 -4.72
CA THR A 77 19.65 18.61 -3.85
C THR A 77 18.37 18.75 -3.04
N ASP A 78 17.27 18.16 -3.53
CA ASP A 78 15.94 18.27 -2.91
C ASP A 78 15.71 17.19 -1.85
N VAL A 79 16.61 16.21 -1.77
CA VAL A 79 16.60 15.13 -0.79
C VAL A 79 17.51 15.49 0.39
N PRO A 80 16.98 15.63 1.62
CA PRO A 80 17.80 15.93 2.77
C PRO A 80 18.93 14.93 3.01
N LEU A 81 20.12 15.44 3.37
CA LEU A 81 21.34 14.64 3.59
C LEU A 81 21.14 13.52 4.61
N VAL A 82 20.34 13.73 5.66
CA VAL A 82 20.07 12.71 6.68
C VAL A 82 19.42 11.46 6.08
N LEU A 83 18.54 11.61 5.08
CA LEU A 83 17.92 10.48 4.39
C LEU A 83 18.94 9.77 3.48
N ARG A 84 19.79 10.53 2.78
CA ARG A 84 20.85 9.98 1.91
C ARG A 84 21.94 9.22 2.70
N ASP A 85 22.32 9.75 3.86
CA ASP A 85 23.37 9.19 4.71
C ASP A 85 22.89 7.98 5.53
N ARG A 86 21.63 7.98 5.98
CA ARG A 86 21.02 6.83 6.67
C ARG A 86 21.08 5.59 5.78
N ASP A 87 20.73 5.74 4.51
CA ASP A 87 20.75 4.65 3.54
C ASP A 87 22.19 4.19 3.25
N SER A 88 23.15 5.13 3.18
CA SER A 88 24.58 4.81 3.03
C SER A 88 25.15 4.02 4.23
N GLN A 89 24.60 4.21 5.43
CA GLN A 89 24.96 3.46 6.63
C GLN A 89 24.31 2.08 6.71
N GLU A 90 23.09 1.90 6.19
CA GLU A 90 22.46 0.58 6.03
C GLU A 90 23.24 -0.30 5.04
N CYS A 91 23.70 0.25 3.91
CA CYS A 91 24.55 -0.48 2.95
C CYS A 91 25.85 -1.02 3.57
N ARG A 92 26.45 -0.33 4.56
CA ARG A 92 27.66 -0.82 5.26
C ARG A 92 27.39 -1.96 6.23
N ARG A 93 26.13 -2.18 6.62
CA ARG A 93 25.74 -3.27 7.55
C ARG A 93 25.39 -4.56 6.81
N SER A 94 24.93 -4.50 5.56
CA SER A 94 24.45 -5.67 4.79
C SER A 94 25.56 -6.56 4.20
N GLU A 95 26.85 -6.20 4.31
CA GLU A 95 27.98 -7.02 3.84
C GLU A 95 28.18 -8.36 4.60
N LYS A 96 27.34 -8.69 5.60
CA LYS A 96 27.49 -9.89 6.44
C LYS A 96 26.27 -10.82 6.48
N SER A 97 25.52 -10.96 5.39
CA SER A 97 24.44 -11.97 5.34
C SER A 97 24.85 -13.22 4.53
N ARG A 98 25.02 -14.31 5.29
CA ARG A 98 25.40 -15.65 4.82
C ARG A 98 24.29 -16.24 3.94
N LYS A 99 24.72 -16.93 2.87
CA LYS A 99 23.91 -17.87 2.09
C LYS A 99 23.38 -18.97 3.01
N ASP A 100 22.10 -18.93 3.34
CA ASP A 100 21.23 -20.10 3.55
C ASP A 100 19.82 -19.55 3.78
N ASP A 101 18.96 -19.77 2.79
CA ASP A 101 17.64 -19.17 2.67
C ASP A 101 16.55 -20.22 2.98
N PRO A 102 15.95 -20.23 4.20
CA PRO A 102 14.77 -21.01 4.50
C PRO A 102 13.51 -20.15 4.25
N LEU A 103 13.26 -19.81 2.99
CA LEU A 103 12.19 -18.93 2.47
C LEU A 103 10.73 -19.37 2.77
N ASN A 104 10.47 -20.28 3.72
CA ASN A 104 9.11 -20.74 4.03
C ASN A 104 8.85 -21.15 5.50
N ASP A 105 9.75 -20.91 6.45
CA ASP A 105 9.48 -21.24 7.86
C ASP A 105 9.16 -19.98 8.67
N VAL A 106 7.96 -19.44 8.44
CA VAL A 106 7.42 -18.33 9.24
C VAL A 106 6.73 -18.94 10.47
N ASP A 107 7.35 -18.81 11.65
CA ASP A 107 6.67 -19.11 12.92
C ASP A 107 5.51 -18.11 13.12
N PHE A 108 4.28 -18.59 12.99
CA PHE A 108 3.07 -17.79 13.23
C PHE A 108 2.82 -17.50 14.71
N SER A 109 3.66 -18.00 15.63
CA SER A 109 3.51 -17.70 17.05
C SER A 109 4.01 -16.29 17.37
N LEU A 110 3.11 -15.49 17.96
CA LEU A 110 3.44 -14.16 18.52
C LEU A 110 4.59 -14.21 19.55
N SER A 111 4.98 -15.41 20.00
CA SER A 111 6.05 -15.65 20.98
C SER A 111 7.45 -15.32 20.45
N GLY A 112 7.67 -15.43 19.13
CA GLY A 112 8.95 -15.06 18.50
C GLY A 112 9.20 -13.55 18.55
N LEU A 113 8.15 -12.75 18.32
CA LEU A 113 8.16 -11.28 18.39
C LEU A 113 8.37 -10.73 19.81
N VAL A 114 7.95 -11.47 20.84
CA VAL A 114 8.08 -11.03 22.24
C VAL A 114 9.51 -11.22 22.77
N LYS A 115 10.24 -12.25 22.33
CA LYS A 115 11.60 -12.52 22.83
C LYS A 115 12.65 -11.54 22.34
N THR A 116 12.44 -10.89 21.19
CA THR A 116 13.38 -9.89 20.64
C THR A 116 13.18 -8.50 21.25
N SER A 117 12.11 -8.28 22.02
CA SER A 117 11.68 -6.96 22.50
C SER A 117 12.33 -6.46 23.80
N MET A 118 13.33 -7.15 24.37
CA MET A 118 13.86 -6.79 25.70
C MET A 118 15.30 -6.26 25.75
N SER A 119 16.03 -6.09 24.64
CA SER A 119 17.44 -5.65 24.76
C SER A 119 18.02 -4.82 23.63
N THR A 120 17.30 -4.51 22.56
CA THR A 120 17.92 -3.79 21.43
C THR A 120 16.97 -2.74 20.85
N SER A 121 17.56 -1.63 20.42
CA SER A 121 16.91 -0.46 19.80
C SER A 121 15.79 -0.87 18.84
N PRO A 122 14.65 -0.13 18.77
CA PRO A 122 13.53 -0.44 17.85
C PRO A 122 13.91 -0.51 16.37
N PHE A 123 15.13 -0.09 16.02
CA PHE A 123 15.66 -0.03 14.65
C PHE A 123 16.91 -0.89 14.42
N SER A 124 17.33 -1.71 15.38
CA SER A 124 18.26 -2.81 15.06
C SER A 124 17.42 -3.99 14.57
N VAL A 125 16.98 -3.88 13.31
CA VAL A 125 16.37 -4.98 12.58
C VAL A 125 17.51 -5.98 12.33
N ASP A 126 17.54 -7.06 13.10
CA ASP A 126 18.32 -8.23 12.70
C ASP A 126 17.72 -8.68 11.36
N ASP A 127 18.55 -8.82 10.31
CA ASP A 127 18.16 -9.13 8.91
C ASP A 127 17.15 -10.28 8.80
N ARG A 128 17.14 -11.16 9.80
CA ARG A 128 16.22 -12.29 9.95
C ARG A 128 14.76 -11.92 10.21
N SER A 129 14.45 -10.66 10.51
CA SER A 129 13.09 -10.21 10.83
C SER A 129 12.40 -9.45 9.69
N VAL A 130 13.08 -9.26 8.56
CA VAL A 130 12.49 -8.65 7.38
C VAL A 130 11.73 -9.73 6.61
N TRP A 131 10.41 -9.60 6.56
CA TRP A 131 9.50 -10.50 5.84
C TRP A 131 9.47 -10.23 4.32
N THR A 132 10.31 -9.31 3.83
CA THR A 132 10.45 -8.90 2.42
C THR A 132 11.90 -8.91 2.00
N ILE A 133 12.16 -9.21 0.72
CA ILE A 133 13.48 -8.99 0.11
C ILE A 133 13.72 -7.48 0.08
N GLN A 134 14.77 -7.00 0.75
CA GLN A 134 15.22 -5.62 0.56
C GLN A 134 15.92 -5.53 -0.80
N ASP A 135 15.43 -4.62 -1.62
CA ASP A 135 16.01 -4.37 -2.93
C ASP A 135 17.12 -3.33 -2.77
N ASP A 136 18.33 -3.79 -2.47
CA ASP A 136 19.47 -2.91 -2.18
C ASP A 136 20.24 -2.55 -3.46
N SER A 137 19.51 -2.24 -4.54
CA SER A 137 20.10 -1.83 -5.81
C SER A 137 20.76 -0.45 -5.68
N ASP A 138 21.99 -0.32 -6.17
CA ASP A 138 22.69 0.97 -6.28
C ASP A 138 21.95 1.96 -7.22
N ALA A 139 20.98 1.47 -8.00
CA ALA A 139 20.14 2.28 -8.90
C ALA A 139 18.88 2.86 -8.23
N MET A 140 18.69 2.66 -6.91
CA MET A 140 17.58 3.24 -6.17
C MET A 140 17.63 4.77 -6.17
N VAL A 141 16.53 5.40 -6.60
CA VAL A 141 16.38 6.86 -6.63
C VAL A 141 15.22 7.30 -5.74
N TYR A 142 15.27 8.54 -5.26
CA TYR A 142 14.15 9.18 -4.58
C TYR A 142 13.20 9.81 -5.61
N VAL A 143 11.90 9.67 -5.38
CA VAL A 143 10.83 10.22 -6.20
C VAL A 143 9.91 11.04 -5.31
N ASP A 144 9.62 12.27 -5.72
CA ASP A 144 8.62 13.11 -5.08
C ASP A 144 7.20 12.72 -5.54
N LEU A 145 6.40 12.21 -4.61
CA LEU A 145 5.03 11.75 -4.87
C LEU A 145 4.06 12.90 -5.21
N VAL A 146 4.33 14.13 -4.77
CA VAL A 146 3.50 15.30 -5.11
C VAL A 146 3.70 15.71 -6.56
N ASN A 147 4.93 15.60 -7.06
CA ASN A 147 5.27 15.88 -8.46
C ASN A 147 4.87 14.74 -9.40
N ASN A 148 4.73 13.52 -8.88
CA ASN A 148 4.36 12.31 -9.62
C ASN A 148 3.00 11.73 -9.15
N PRO A 149 1.88 12.46 -9.27
CA PRO A 149 0.59 11.98 -8.80
C PRO A 149 0.05 10.85 -9.69
N GLU A 150 -0.63 9.87 -9.08
CA GLU A 150 -1.34 8.82 -9.81
C GLU A 150 -2.49 9.42 -10.64
N ARG A 151 -2.42 9.23 -11.97
CA ARG A 151 -3.39 9.77 -12.93
C ARG A 151 -3.39 8.97 -14.23
N PHE A 152 -4.21 9.37 -15.20
CA PHE A 152 -4.23 8.74 -16.52
C PHE A 152 -2.88 8.86 -17.26
N THR A 153 -2.24 7.72 -17.53
CA THR A 153 -0.98 7.62 -18.30
C THR A 153 -1.17 7.10 -19.72
N GLY A 154 -2.36 6.61 -20.06
CA GLY A 154 -2.60 5.91 -21.34
C GLY A 154 -2.00 4.51 -21.41
N TYR A 155 -1.48 3.96 -20.31
CA TYR A 155 -1.04 2.56 -20.25
C TYR A 155 -2.24 1.61 -20.37
N ALA A 156 -2.27 0.79 -21.42
CA ALA A 156 -3.38 -0.09 -21.76
C ALA A 156 -2.93 -1.22 -22.71
N GLY A 157 -3.88 -2.05 -23.15
CA GLY A 157 -3.66 -3.07 -24.17
C GLY A 157 -3.02 -4.36 -23.61
N PRO A 158 -2.41 -5.19 -24.49
CA PRO A 158 -1.92 -6.51 -24.12
C PRO A 158 -0.85 -6.50 -23.02
N SER A 159 0.00 -5.46 -22.97
CA SER A 159 1.02 -5.32 -21.91
C SER A 159 0.36 -5.18 -20.54
N ALA A 160 -0.54 -4.20 -20.37
CA ALA A 160 -1.28 -4.01 -19.13
C ALA A 160 -2.13 -5.24 -18.74
N GLN A 161 -2.77 -5.87 -19.72
CA GLN A 161 -3.55 -7.09 -19.48
C GLN A 161 -2.66 -8.24 -18.99
N ARG A 162 -1.47 -8.43 -19.56
CA ARG A 162 -0.50 -9.45 -19.13
C ARG A 162 -0.10 -9.27 -17.68
N ILE A 163 0.18 -8.04 -17.25
CA ILE A 163 0.52 -7.72 -15.86
C ILE A 163 -0.63 -8.12 -14.93
N TRP A 164 -1.85 -7.65 -15.20
CA TRP A 164 -2.99 -7.96 -14.34
C TRP A 164 -3.32 -9.46 -14.32
N SER A 165 -3.28 -10.13 -15.47
CA SER A 165 -3.45 -11.59 -15.54
C SER A 165 -2.43 -12.30 -14.67
N ALA A 166 -1.14 -11.97 -14.80
CA ALA A 166 -0.10 -12.57 -13.95
C ALA A 166 -0.39 -12.34 -12.46
N VAL A 167 -0.72 -11.11 -12.04
CA VAL A 167 -1.03 -10.79 -10.63
C VAL A 167 -2.22 -11.59 -10.10
N TYR A 168 -3.28 -11.77 -10.90
CA TYR A 168 -4.43 -12.58 -10.49
C TYR A 168 -4.15 -14.09 -10.52
N ASP A 169 -3.30 -14.56 -11.43
CA ASP A 169 -2.93 -15.96 -11.57
C ASP A 169 -1.97 -16.41 -10.43
N GLU A 170 -1.24 -15.49 -9.81
CA GLU A 170 -0.43 -15.74 -8.59
C GLU A 170 -1.28 -16.10 -7.35
N ASN A 171 -2.60 -15.96 -7.42
CA ASN A 171 -3.51 -16.39 -6.35
C ASN A 171 -3.56 -17.92 -6.13
N CYS A 172 -2.71 -18.68 -6.83
CA CYS A 172 -2.52 -20.11 -6.63
C CYS A 172 -1.54 -20.40 -5.47
N PHE A 173 -1.93 -20.09 -4.23
CA PHE A 173 -1.14 -20.52 -3.08
C PHE A 173 -0.94 -22.05 -3.15
N LYS A 174 0.28 -22.55 -2.88
CA LYS A 174 0.67 -23.98 -3.02
C LYS A 174 -0.28 -24.98 -2.33
N PHE A 175 -1.18 -24.52 -1.46
CA PHE A 175 -2.30 -25.26 -0.89
C PHE A 175 -3.34 -25.75 -1.92
N ALA A 176 -3.36 -25.21 -3.14
CA ALA A 176 -4.18 -25.71 -4.25
C ALA A 176 -3.76 -27.13 -4.70
N LYS A 177 -2.53 -27.58 -4.41
CA LYS A 177 -2.10 -28.97 -4.66
C LYS A 177 -2.82 -29.99 -3.77
N ASP A 178 -3.38 -29.56 -2.64
CA ASP A 178 -4.17 -30.41 -1.76
C ASP A 178 -5.67 -30.46 -2.14
N CYS A 179 -6.08 -29.75 -3.20
CA CYS A 179 -7.43 -29.85 -3.74
C CYS A 179 -7.57 -31.13 -4.58
N LYS A 180 -7.70 -32.29 -3.91
CA LYS A 180 -8.07 -33.53 -4.59
C LYS A 180 -9.54 -33.47 -5.01
N GLY A 181 -9.81 -33.54 -6.32
CA GLY A 181 -11.16 -33.73 -6.85
C GLY A 181 -12.09 -32.51 -6.79
N GLY A 182 -11.55 -31.29 -6.78
CA GLY A 182 -12.36 -30.06 -6.85
C GLY A 182 -12.98 -29.62 -5.52
N VAL A 183 -12.66 -30.29 -4.40
CA VAL A 183 -13.03 -29.85 -3.05
C VAL A 183 -11.77 -29.36 -2.33
N CYS A 184 -11.63 -28.05 -2.21
CA CYS A 184 -10.56 -27.42 -1.44
C CYS A 184 -10.93 -27.31 0.04
N LYS A 185 -9.95 -27.39 0.95
CA LYS A 185 -10.17 -27.08 2.37
C LYS A 185 -10.69 -25.65 2.48
N ALA A 186 -11.70 -25.41 3.33
CA ALA A 186 -12.37 -24.11 3.46
C ALA A 186 -11.39 -22.94 3.69
N ASN A 187 -10.28 -23.16 4.37
CA ASN A 187 -9.26 -22.15 4.64
C ASN A 187 -8.43 -21.76 3.40
N ALA A 188 -8.19 -22.69 2.47
CA ALA A 188 -7.51 -22.39 1.21
C ALA A 188 -8.37 -21.46 0.33
N CYS A 189 -9.67 -21.74 0.23
CA CYS A 189 -10.62 -20.88 -0.48
C CYS A 189 -10.78 -19.51 0.20
N ARG A 190 -10.68 -19.43 1.53
CA ARG A 190 -10.77 -18.16 2.26
C ARG A 190 -9.56 -17.25 2.00
N THR A 191 -8.33 -17.78 2.05
CA THR A 191 -7.12 -17.01 1.77
C THR A 191 -7.09 -16.53 0.32
N GLU A 192 -7.44 -17.41 -0.62
CA GLU A 192 -7.58 -17.08 -2.04
C GLU A 192 -8.62 -15.96 -2.27
N ARG A 193 -9.75 -16.02 -1.55
CA ARG A 193 -10.79 -14.99 -1.60
C ARG A 193 -10.31 -13.65 -1.04
N VAL A 194 -9.61 -13.65 0.10
CA VAL A 194 -9.09 -12.40 0.71
C VAL A 194 -8.08 -11.74 -0.20
N PHE A 195 -7.10 -12.50 -0.71
CA PHE A 195 -6.10 -11.98 -1.65
C PHE A 195 -6.76 -11.42 -2.92
N PHE A 196 -7.69 -12.17 -3.53
CA PHE A 196 -8.45 -11.70 -4.69
C PHE A 196 -9.16 -10.37 -4.41
N ARG A 197 -9.87 -10.25 -3.27
CA ARG A 197 -10.59 -9.03 -2.90
C ARG A 197 -9.65 -7.86 -2.67
N LEU A 198 -8.49 -8.08 -2.06
CA LEU A 198 -7.46 -7.04 -1.89
C LEU A 198 -6.95 -6.53 -3.24
N ILE A 199 -6.49 -7.43 -4.12
CA ILE A 199 -5.98 -7.07 -5.45
C ILE A 199 -7.08 -6.40 -6.29
N SER A 200 -8.32 -6.93 -6.25
CA SER A 200 -9.47 -6.31 -6.90
C SER A 200 -9.77 -4.92 -6.36
N GLY A 201 -9.61 -4.67 -5.06
CA GLY A 201 -9.76 -3.36 -4.45
C GLY A 201 -8.69 -2.37 -4.92
N VAL A 202 -7.42 -2.79 -4.94
CA VAL A 202 -6.30 -1.99 -5.44
C VAL A 202 -6.50 -1.64 -6.92
N HIS A 203 -6.84 -2.62 -7.76
CA HIS A 203 -7.11 -2.40 -9.18
C HIS A 203 -8.31 -1.44 -9.39
N SER A 204 -9.33 -1.53 -8.52
CA SER A 204 -10.46 -0.59 -8.54
C SER A 204 -10.06 0.82 -8.12
N SER A 205 -9.14 0.96 -7.16
CA SER A 205 -8.56 2.25 -6.74
C SER A 205 -7.83 2.93 -7.89
N ILE A 206 -6.95 2.20 -8.59
CA ILE A 206 -6.22 2.70 -9.77
C ILE A 206 -7.21 3.17 -10.85
N SER A 207 -8.22 2.34 -11.15
CA SER A 207 -9.27 2.69 -12.12
C SER A 207 -10.05 3.95 -11.71
N MET A 208 -10.27 4.15 -10.40
CA MET A 208 -10.93 5.34 -9.88
C MET A 208 -10.06 6.58 -10.03
N HIS A 209 -8.75 6.50 -9.74
CA HIS A 209 -7.82 7.63 -9.93
C HIS A 209 -7.69 8.02 -11.40
N ILE A 210 -7.64 7.03 -12.31
CA ILE A 210 -7.68 7.28 -13.76
C ILE A 210 -8.95 8.05 -14.16
N ALA A 211 -10.11 7.66 -13.63
CA ALA A 211 -11.37 8.33 -13.92
C ALA A 211 -11.45 9.74 -13.30
N ALA A 212 -10.86 9.94 -12.11
CA ALA A 212 -10.87 11.23 -11.42
C ALA A 212 -9.90 12.24 -12.05
N ASN A 213 -8.72 11.77 -12.48
CA ASN A 213 -7.65 12.58 -13.05
C ASN A 213 -7.37 12.13 -14.49
N TYR A 214 -8.37 12.33 -15.36
CA TYR A 214 -8.28 11.99 -16.77
C TYR A 214 -7.77 13.17 -17.60
N LEU A 215 -6.96 12.90 -18.62
CA LEU A 215 -6.44 13.93 -19.51
C LEU A 215 -7.45 14.25 -20.61
N TRP A 216 -8.01 15.47 -20.58
CA TRP A 216 -8.90 16.01 -21.60
C TRP A 216 -8.17 17.09 -22.40
N GLY A 217 -7.69 16.74 -23.59
CA GLY A 217 -6.80 17.62 -24.35
C GLY A 217 -5.55 17.92 -23.52
N ASN A 218 -5.43 19.16 -23.03
CA ASN A 218 -4.31 19.62 -22.19
C ASN A 218 -4.69 19.88 -20.72
N SER A 219 -5.87 19.43 -20.27
CA SER A 219 -6.34 19.69 -18.90
C SER A 219 -6.76 18.42 -18.18
N TRP A 220 -6.42 18.34 -16.89
CA TRP A 220 -6.81 17.23 -16.02
C TRP A 220 -8.20 17.48 -15.46
N SER A 221 -9.12 16.54 -15.66
CA SER A 221 -10.48 16.64 -15.13
C SER A 221 -11.12 15.26 -14.96
N VAL A 222 -12.25 15.24 -14.27
CA VAL A 222 -13.04 14.03 -14.05
C VAL A 222 -13.64 13.53 -15.36
N ASN A 223 -13.46 12.24 -15.65
CA ASN A 223 -14.12 11.52 -16.73
C ASN A 223 -15.17 10.55 -16.19
N THR A 224 -16.42 11.00 -16.20
CA THR A 224 -17.55 10.21 -15.71
C THR A 224 -17.87 9.00 -16.60
N GLU A 225 -17.54 9.04 -17.89
CA GLU A 225 -17.77 7.91 -18.80
C GLU A 225 -16.80 6.76 -18.52
N VAL A 226 -15.53 7.05 -18.23
CA VAL A 226 -14.56 6.03 -17.79
C VAL A 226 -14.99 5.41 -16.46
N TYR A 227 -15.48 6.21 -15.51
CA TYR A 227 -16.03 5.70 -14.27
C TYR A 227 -17.24 4.77 -14.51
N LYS A 228 -18.18 5.18 -15.37
CA LYS A 228 -19.36 4.36 -15.73
C LYS A 228 -18.93 3.03 -16.34
N LEU A 229 -18.02 3.07 -17.31
CA LEU A 229 -17.55 1.91 -18.05
C LEU A 229 -16.78 0.92 -17.17
N ARG A 230 -15.91 1.41 -16.28
CA ARG A 230 -14.97 0.56 -15.53
C ARG A 230 -15.47 0.12 -14.15
N LEU A 231 -16.32 0.92 -13.50
CA LEU A 231 -16.62 0.77 -12.08
C LEU A 231 -18.11 0.83 -11.72
N ARG A 232 -18.90 1.77 -12.29
CA ARG A 232 -20.28 2.03 -11.83
C ARG A 232 -21.18 0.80 -11.85
N HIS A 233 -21.05 -0.05 -12.87
CA HIS A 233 -21.88 -1.25 -13.02
C HIS A 233 -21.36 -2.48 -12.26
N SER A 234 -20.16 -2.39 -11.67
CA SER A 234 -19.49 -3.49 -10.96
C SER A 234 -19.52 -3.24 -9.44
N LYS A 235 -20.66 -3.55 -8.81
CA LYS A 235 -20.84 -3.35 -7.35
C LYS A 235 -19.80 -4.09 -6.52
N ASP A 236 -19.45 -5.29 -6.95
CA ASP A 236 -18.39 -6.16 -6.46
C ASP A 236 -17.01 -5.48 -6.42
N ARG A 237 -16.64 -4.73 -7.46
CA ARG A 237 -15.39 -3.94 -7.49
C ARG A 237 -15.38 -2.81 -6.47
N ILE A 238 -16.52 -2.12 -6.32
CA ILE A 238 -16.66 -1.07 -5.31
C ILE A 238 -16.60 -1.68 -3.91
N GLN A 239 -17.27 -2.80 -3.66
CA GLN A 239 -17.17 -3.51 -2.38
C GLN A 239 -15.73 -3.93 -2.05
N ASN A 240 -14.99 -4.40 -3.05
CA ASN A 240 -13.58 -4.77 -2.89
C ASN A 240 -12.68 -3.55 -2.62
N LEU A 241 -12.99 -2.38 -3.19
CA LEU A 241 -12.32 -1.12 -2.86
C LEU A 241 -12.49 -0.76 -1.38
N TYR A 242 -13.72 -0.80 -0.87
CA TYR A 242 -13.98 -0.56 0.56
C TYR A 242 -13.32 -1.62 1.45
N PHE A 243 -13.31 -2.88 1.02
CA PHE A 243 -12.62 -3.97 1.73
C PHE A 243 -11.12 -3.72 1.84
N ALA A 244 -10.45 -3.37 0.74
CA ALA A 244 -9.02 -3.07 0.75
C ALA A 244 -8.70 -1.86 1.65
N LEU A 245 -9.51 -0.80 1.58
CA LEU A 245 -9.36 0.35 2.47
C LEU A 245 -9.52 -0.03 3.94
N ALA A 246 -10.54 -0.83 4.27
CA ALA A 246 -10.78 -1.27 5.64
C ALA A 246 -9.62 -2.12 6.18
N VAL A 247 -9.01 -2.96 5.34
CA VAL A 247 -7.81 -3.74 5.72
C VAL A 247 -6.63 -2.82 6.02
N VAL A 248 -6.39 -1.79 5.20
CA VAL A 248 -5.32 -0.81 5.45
C VAL A 248 -5.59 -0.02 6.74
N ILE A 249 -6.80 0.50 6.94
CA ILE A 249 -7.21 1.20 8.16
C ILE A 249 -6.99 0.31 9.39
N ARG A 250 -7.37 -0.97 9.32
CA ARG A 250 -7.17 -1.93 10.41
C ARG A 250 -5.69 -2.21 10.67
N ALA A 251 -4.89 -2.34 9.62
CA ALA A 251 -3.44 -2.54 9.74
C ALA A 251 -2.77 -1.36 10.43
N VAL A 252 -3.09 -0.12 10.01
CA VAL A 252 -2.61 1.11 10.63
C VAL A 252 -3.07 1.20 12.09
N GLY A 253 -4.33 0.88 12.39
CA GLY A 253 -4.85 0.84 13.76
C GLY A 253 -4.15 -0.17 14.66
N LYS A 254 -3.72 -1.32 14.13
CA LYS A 254 -2.95 -2.33 14.89
C LYS A 254 -1.53 -1.88 15.20
N ILE A 255 -0.85 -1.25 14.24
CA ILE A 255 0.53 -0.78 14.41
C ILE A 255 0.61 0.60 15.09
N ALA A 256 -0.52 1.29 15.27
CA ALA A 256 -0.62 2.63 15.83
C ALA A 256 0.26 2.87 17.08
N PRO A 257 0.32 1.97 18.09
CA PRO A 257 1.17 2.19 19.26
C PRO A 257 2.67 2.33 18.93
N ARG A 258 3.13 1.70 17.84
CA ARG A 258 4.52 1.76 17.37
C ARG A 258 4.80 2.93 16.44
N LEU A 259 3.78 3.50 15.80
CA LEU A 259 3.90 4.70 14.96
C LEU A 259 3.83 6.00 15.76
N GLN A 260 3.61 5.91 17.07
CA GLN A 260 3.64 7.08 17.93
C GLN A 260 5.03 7.74 17.86
N PRO A 261 5.14 9.07 17.76
CA PRO A 261 6.44 9.76 17.68
C PRO A 261 7.38 9.49 18.86
N GLU A 262 6.84 9.03 19.99
CA GLU A 262 7.63 8.62 21.15
C GLU A 262 8.39 7.29 20.91
N HIS A 263 7.98 6.51 19.90
CA HIS A 263 8.55 5.20 19.56
C HIS A 263 9.12 5.13 18.13
N ALA A 264 8.63 5.95 17.19
CA ALA A 264 9.06 6.00 15.80
C ALA A 264 9.87 7.28 15.51
N SER A 265 10.87 7.18 14.62
CA SER A 265 11.68 8.33 14.20
C SER A 265 11.26 8.83 12.82
N TYR A 266 10.80 10.09 12.76
CA TYR A 266 10.40 10.78 11.53
C TYR A 266 11.45 11.80 11.07
N LYS A 267 12.73 11.50 11.29
CA LYS A 267 13.82 12.45 11.05
C LYS A 267 14.07 12.69 9.58
N THR A 268 14.11 13.96 9.20
CA THR A 268 14.47 14.45 7.87
C THR A 268 15.69 15.38 7.92
N GLY A 269 16.13 15.77 9.12
CA GLY A 269 17.21 16.75 9.32
C GLY A 269 16.73 18.21 9.29
N LEU A 270 15.41 18.42 9.19
CA LEU A 270 14.77 19.73 9.18
C LEU A 270 13.75 19.81 10.32
N GLU A 271 14.11 20.46 11.42
CA GLU A 271 13.33 20.48 12.66
C GLU A 271 11.87 20.93 12.46
N ASN A 272 11.63 21.94 11.63
CA ASN A 272 10.28 22.43 11.33
C ASN A 272 9.41 21.37 10.63
N ASP A 273 9.98 20.61 9.70
CA ASP A 273 9.29 19.53 8.97
C ASP A 273 8.99 18.35 9.89
N GLU A 274 9.95 18.00 10.76
CA GLU A 274 9.80 16.93 11.75
C GLU A 274 8.65 17.22 12.73
N VAL A 275 8.57 18.45 13.28
CA VAL A 275 7.49 18.86 14.20
C VAL A 275 6.12 18.77 13.53
N VAL A 276 6.01 19.23 12.27
CA VAL A 276 4.75 19.14 11.50
C VAL A 276 4.38 17.68 11.26
N THR A 277 5.36 16.86 10.84
CA THR A 277 5.18 15.43 10.56
C THR A 277 4.65 14.69 11.78
N GLU A 278 5.33 14.84 12.92
CA GLU A 278 4.92 14.19 14.17
C GLU A 278 3.54 14.66 14.64
N GLY A 279 3.24 15.95 14.51
CA GLY A 279 1.92 16.51 14.83
C GLY A 279 0.80 15.86 14.01
N ARG A 280 1.02 15.72 12.69
CA ARG A 280 0.06 15.08 11.78
C ARG A 280 -0.05 13.58 12.00
N VAL A 281 1.03 12.89 12.33
CA VAL A 281 0.99 11.47 12.71
C VAL A 281 0.14 11.29 13.98
N ARG A 282 0.31 12.12 15.01
CA ARG A 282 -0.55 12.06 16.21
C ARG A 282 -2.03 12.29 15.87
N GLU A 283 -2.32 13.26 15.01
CA GLU A 283 -3.68 13.53 14.52
C GLU A 283 -4.27 12.32 13.77
N LEU A 284 -3.49 11.70 12.89
CA LEU A 284 -3.87 10.48 12.18
C LEU A 284 -4.18 9.35 13.15
N LEU A 285 -3.26 9.05 14.08
CA LEU A 285 -3.38 7.93 15.02
C LEU A 285 -4.53 8.11 16.03
N ALA A 286 -4.95 9.34 16.30
CA ALA A 286 -6.13 9.66 17.11
C ALA A 286 -7.45 9.58 16.34
N HIS A 287 -7.42 9.35 15.03
CA HIS A 287 -8.62 9.40 14.19
C HIS A 287 -9.61 8.27 14.54
N PRO A 288 -10.93 8.54 14.60
CA PRO A 288 -11.93 7.55 15.02
C PRO A 288 -11.96 6.27 14.19
N LEU A 289 -11.64 6.34 12.89
CA LEU A 289 -11.56 5.16 12.02
C LEU A 289 -10.42 4.19 12.41
N LEU A 290 -9.37 4.67 13.09
CA LEU A 290 -8.27 3.81 13.56
C LEU A 290 -8.52 3.27 14.98
N ALA A 291 -9.46 3.86 15.72
CA ALA A 291 -9.81 3.39 17.05
C ALA A 291 -10.41 1.97 16.94
N PRO A 292 -10.14 1.08 17.93
CA PRO A 292 -10.74 -0.25 17.99
C PRO A 292 -12.23 -0.14 18.35
N GLY A 293 -13.05 0.32 17.40
CA GLY A 293 -14.47 0.59 17.58
C GLY A 293 -15.42 -0.54 17.16
N CYS A 294 -14.91 -1.69 16.72
CA CYS A 294 -15.78 -2.80 16.34
C CYS A 294 -16.11 -3.69 17.54
N ARG A 295 -17.37 -3.64 18.01
CA ARG A 295 -17.91 -4.62 18.99
C ARG A 295 -17.96 -6.05 18.44
N ARG A 296 -17.94 -6.23 17.12
CA ARG A 296 -17.73 -7.52 16.44
C ARG A 296 -16.28 -7.61 15.96
N LYS A 297 -15.66 -8.77 16.12
CA LYS A 297 -14.35 -9.08 15.54
C LYS A 297 -14.42 -8.88 14.02
N THR A 298 -13.71 -7.88 13.49
CA THR A 298 -13.61 -7.54 12.06
C THR A 298 -12.97 -8.65 11.24
N PHE A 299 -12.11 -9.43 11.92
CA PHE A 299 -11.48 -10.64 11.46
C PHE A 299 -11.53 -11.58 12.66
N ASP A 300 -12.07 -12.79 12.49
CA ASP A 300 -11.87 -13.81 13.51
C ASP A 300 -10.44 -14.33 13.37
N GLU A 301 -9.52 -13.72 14.12
CA GLU A 301 -8.09 -14.09 14.15
C GLU A 301 -7.84 -15.37 14.97
N SER A 302 -8.90 -15.96 15.54
CA SER A 302 -8.85 -17.27 16.18
C SER A 302 -9.34 -18.33 15.21
N GLU A 303 -8.42 -18.86 14.40
CA GLU A 303 -8.32 -20.28 13.99
C GLU A 303 -7.10 -20.51 13.08
#